data_AF-A8F4N7-F1
#
_entry.id   AF-A8F4N7-F1
#
_cell.length_a   1.000
_cell.length_b   1.000
_cell.length_c   1.000
_cell.angle_alpha   90.00
_cell.angle_beta   90.00
_cell.angle_gamma   90.00
#
_symmetry.space_group_name_H-M   'P 1'
#
loop_
_entity.id
_entity.type
_entity.pdbx_description
1 polymer ?
#
loop_
_entity_poly.entity_id
_entity_poly.type
_entity_poly.pdbx_seq_one_letter_code
_entity_poly.pdbx_strand_id
1 'polypeptide(L)'
;MKLLLGRQIVLKEFPLIDLVISWIEEPVAGALAYLIGSDRGYMYILANSEDIHYGSGLDYLDTIYGKIAVICSDKDLSWKVFKSAKTHEALLAVVFKYLESYDDLFLTKTICWGSSREFNIPVVLIANYKGNLHHQLCVPSQGEDRSGIIFDSTTTCVVEANMFETDDGVMFRIRSFAEG
;
A
#
# COMPACT_ATOMS: atom_id res chain seq x y z
N MET A 1 2.48 -10.89 -7.75
CA MET A 1 1.88 -9.56 -8.01
C MET A 1 3.00 -8.53 -8.10
N LYS A 2 3.09 -7.79 -9.21
CA LYS A 2 3.97 -6.63 -9.38
C LYS A 2 3.23 -5.35 -9.02
N LEU A 3 3.69 -4.72 -7.94
CA LEU A 3 3.16 -3.48 -7.40
C LEU A 3 4.04 -2.32 -7.84
N LEU A 4 3.42 -1.24 -8.33
CA LEU A 4 4.10 0.05 -8.42
C LEU A 4 3.59 0.95 -7.29
N LEU A 5 4.52 1.43 -6.48
CA LEU A 5 4.27 2.42 -5.43
C LEU A 5 4.83 3.77 -5.87
N GLY A 6 3.97 4.77 -5.99
CA GLY A 6 4.40 6.16 -6.08
C GLY A 6 4.04 6.88 -7.38
N ARG A 7 4.85 7.90 -7.69
CA ARG A 7 4.63 8.89 -8.74
C ARG A 7 4.42 8.34 -10.13
N GLN A 8 3.72 9.14 -10.93
CA GLN A 8 3.50 8.91 -12.35
C GLN A 8 4.82 8.79 -13.12
N ILE A 9 5.15 7.58 -13.56
CA ILE A 9 6.11 7.34 -14.63
C ILE A 9 5.32 6.78 -15.82
N VAL A 10 5.77 7.09 -17.04
CA VAL A 10 5.24 6.43 -18.23
C VAL A 10 5.56 4.94 -18.11
N LEU A 11 4.58 4.07 -17.80
CA LEU A 11 4.82 2.63 -17.61
C LEU A 11 5.34 1.90 -18.85
N LYS A 12 5.55 2.59 -19.99
CA LYS A 12 6.25 2.01 -21.15
C LYS A 12 7.63 1.46 -20.78
N GLU A 13 8.24 1.95 -19.70
CA GLU A 13 9.55 1.53 -19.22
C GLU A 13 9.48 0.35 -18.21
N PHE A 14 8.29 0.03 -17.67
CA PHE A 14 8.12 -1.05 -16.69
C PHE A 14 7.36 -2.24 -17.30
N PRO A 15 7.93 -3.45 -17.33
CA PRO A 15 7.26 -4.62 -17.87
C PRO A 15 6.08 -5.06 -17.00
N LEU A 16 4.84 -4.89 -17.53
CA LEU A 16 3.55 -5.39 -17.01
C LEU A 16 3.38 -5.24 -15.49
N ILE A 17 2.82 -4.11 -15.04
CA ILE A 17 2.44 -3.88 -13.63
C ILE A 17 1.05 -4.45 -13.36
N ASP A 18 0.89 -5.18 -12.25
CA ASP A 18 -0.38 -5.79 -11.86
C ASP A 18 -1.28 -4.77 -11.14
N LEU A 19 -0.74 -4.05 -10.16
CA LEU A 19 -1.47 -3.06 -9.38
C LEU A 19 -0.61 -1.81 -9.13
N VAL A 20 -1.17 -0.64 -9.43
CA VAL A 20 -0.60 0.67 -9.09
C VAL A 20 -1.28 1.20 -7.84
N ILE A 21 -0.50 1.71 -6.89
CA ILE A 21 -1.01 2.42 -5.71
C ILE A 21 -0.41 3.83 -5.68
N SER A 22 -1.24 4.86 -5.83
CA SER A 22 -0.79 6.26 -5.97
C SER A 22 -1.76 7.29 -5.38
N TRP A 23 -1.29 8.53 -5.23
CA TRP A 23 -2.11 9.67 -4.76
C TRP A 23 -2.98 10.25 -5.91
N ILE A 24 -4.13 10.88 -5.59
CA ILE A 24 -5.23 11.28 -6.51
C ILE A 24 -4.90 12.30 -7.63
N GLU A 25 -3.64 12.66 -7.85
CA GLU A 25 -3.25 13.70 -8.81
C GLU A 25 -2.29 13.18 -9.89
N GLU A 26 -2.15 11.85 -10.04
CA GLU A 26 -1.06 11.24 -10.79
C GLU A 26 -1.54 10.12 -11.75
N PRO A 27 -1.84 10.42 -13.04
CA PRO A 27 -2.39 9.45 -13.99
C PRO A 27 -1.37 8.40 -14.48
N VAL A 28 -1.55 7.13 -14.12
CA VAL A 28 -0.65 6.05 -14.55
C VAL A 28 -1.31 5.19 -15.64
N ALA A 29 -0.63 4.91 -16.75
CA ALA A 29 -1.16 4.10 -17.85
C ALA A 29 -0.30 2.85 -18.09
N GLY A 30 -0.91 1.66 -18.17
CA GLY A 30 -0.18 0.40 -18.44
C GLY A 30 -0.19 -0.64 -17.31
N ALA A 31 -1.06 -0.50 -16.31
CA ALA A 31 -1.26 -1.51 -15.27
C ALA A 31 -2.62 -2.21 -15.43
N LEU A 32 -2.75 -3.42 -14.87
CA LEU A 32 -4.01 -4.16 -14.89
C LEU A 32 -5.06 -3.52 -13.95
N ALA A 33 -4.63 -3.06 -12.78
CA ALA A 33 -5.50 -2.38 -11.81
C ALA A 33 -4.82 -1.16 -11.18
N TYR A 34 -5.65 -0.25 -10.68
CA TYR A 34 -5.25 1.02 -10.08
C TYR A 34 -6.00 1.23 -8.77
N LEU A 35 -5.28 1.55 -7.71
CA LEU A 35 -5.82 2.04 -6.44
C LEU A 35 -5.28 3.44 -6.20
N ILE A 36 -6.10 4.45 -6.49
CA ILE A 36 -5.72 5.85 -6.48
C ILE A 36 -6.47 6.54 -5.34
N GLY A 37 -5.77 7.22 -4.45
CA GLY A 37 -6.41 7.74 -3.24
C GLY A 37 -5.83 9.01 -2.64
N SER A 38 -6.45 9.43 -1.55
CA SER A 38 -6.12 10.60 -0.73
C SER A 38 -6.56 10.32 0.70
N ASP A 39 -6.26 11.23 1.63
CA ASP A 39 -6.79 11.19 3.00
C ASP A 39 -8.33 11.21 3.06
N ARG A 40 -9.00 11.66 1.99
CA ARG A 40 -10.45 11.84 1.94
C ARG A 40 -11.20 10.69 1.28
N GLY A 41 -10.52 9.84 0.51
CA GLY A 41 -11.15 8.77 -0.24
C GLY A 41 -10.26 8.23 -1.34
N TYR A 42 -10.75 7.18 -1.99
CA TYR A 42 -10.05 6.45 -3.02
C TYR A 42 -10.98 6.04 -4.16
N MET A 43 -10.35 5.67 -5.27
CA MET A 43 -10.95 5.04 -6.42
C MET A 43 -10.12 3.82 -6.80
N TYR A 44 -10.79 2.71 -7.07
CA TYR A 44 -10.19 1.52 -7.66
C TYR A 44 -10.73 1.32 -9.08
N ILE A 45 -9.82 1.11 -10.03
CA ILE A 45 -10.15 0.89 -11.45
C ILE A 45 -9.47 -0.40 -11.91
N LEU A 46 -10.22 -1.26 -12.59
CA LEU A 46 -9.66 -2.38 -13.35
C LEU A 46 -9.60 -1.99 -14.84
N ALA A 47 -8.40 -1.97 -15.44
CA ALA A 47 -8.14 -1.31 -16.73
C ALA A 47 -8.98 -1.83 -17.92
N ASN A 48 -9.45 -3.08 -17.83
CA ASN A 48 -10.26 -3.75 -18.85
C ASN A 48 -11.70 -4.02 -18.38
N SER A 49 -12.16 -3.33 -17.33
CA SER A 49 -13.54 -3.37 -16.88
C SER A 49 -14.13 -1.97 -16.81
N GLU A 50 -15.46 -1.87 -16.90
CA GLU A 50 -16.20 -0.66 -16.57
C GLU A 50 -16.39 -0.51 -15.04
N ASP A 51 -15.96 -1.51 -14.26
CA ASP A 51 -16.06 -1.51 -12.81
C ASP A 51 -15.10 -0.49 -12.18
N ILE A 52 -15.69 0.55 -11.60
CA ILE A 52 -15.00 1.54 -10.78
C ILE A 52 -15.60 1.51 -9.39
N HIS A 53 -14.75 1.29 -8.39
CA HIS A 53 -15.14 1.32 -6.98
C HIS A 53 -14.65 2.61 -6.35
N TYR A 54 -15.51 3.26 -5.56
CA TYR A 54 -15.18 4.45 -4.79
C TYR A 54 -15.43 4.17 -3.32
N GLY A 55 -14.56 4.69 -2.45
CA GLY A 55 -14.74 4.57 -1.01
C GLY A 55 -13.97 5.61 -0.23
N SER A 56 -14.17 5.61 1.08
CA SER A 56 -13.52 6.52 2.02
C SER A 56 -13.51 5.91 3.43
N GLY A 57 -12.75 6.49 4.35
CA GLY A 57 -12.59 5.92 5.69
C GLY A 57 -11.85 4.58 5.65
N LEU A 58 -12.34 3.61 6.43
CA LEU A 58 -11.87 2.22 6.37
C LEU A 58 -12.85 1.42 5.51
N ASP A 59 -12.34 0.83 4.45
CA ASP A 59 -13.11 0.02 3.50
C ASP A 59 -12.37 -1.28 3.16
N TYR A 60 -13.13 -2.29 2.71
CA TYR A 60 -12.59 -3.59 2.30
C TYR A 60 -12.99 -3.88 0.87
N LEU A 61 -12.01 -3.81 -0.01
CA LEU A 61 -12.17 -3.96 -1.45
C LEU A 61 -11.83 -5.39 -1.86
N ASP A 62 -12.80 -6.14 -2.38
CA ASP A 62 -12.55 -7.43 -3.03
C ASP A 62 -11.98 -7.18 -4.45
N THR A 63 -10.74 -7.62 -4.69
CA THR A 63 -10.07 -7.48 -5.99
C THR A 63 -9.76 -8.85 -6.60
N ILE A 64 -9.34 -8.86 -7.86
CA ILE A 64 -8.81 -10.06 -8.52
C ILE A 64 -7.54 -10.62 -7.85
N TYR A 65 -6.89 -9.84 -6.99
CA TYR A 65 -5.72 -10.24 -6.20
C TYR A 65 -6.09 -10.68 -4.78
N GLY A 66 -7.38 -10.63 -4.43
CA GLY A 66 -7.93 -10.84 -3.09
C GLY A 66 -8.30 -9.53 -2.40
N LYS A 67 -8.63 -9.61 -1.11
CA LYS A 67 -9.21 -8.48 -0.38
C LYS A 67 -8.14 -7.49 0.08
N ILE A 68 -8.35 -6.21 -0.21
CA ILE A 68 -7.47 -5.10 0.20
C ILE A 68 -8.23 -4.24 1.20
N ALA A 69 -7.63 -3.97 2.36
CA ALA A 69 -8.14 -2.96 3.28
C ALA A 69 -7.60 -1.59 2.85
N VAL A 70 -8.49 -0.64 2.57
CA VAL A 70 -8.11 0.74 2.20
C VAL A 70 -8.49 1.67 3.34
N ILE A 71 -7.53 2.49 3.78
CA ILE A 71 -7.66 3.40 4.92
C ILE A 71 -7.37 4.82 4.43
N CYS A 72 -8.42 5.62 4.29
CA CYS A 72 -8.33 7.05 4.01
C CYS A 72 -8.74 7.80 5.29
N SER A 73 -7.82 8.53 5.92
CA SER A 73 -8.16 9.28 7.12
C SER A 73 -7.41 10.59 7.27
N ASP A 74 -8.18 11.63 7.56
CA ASP A 74 -7.72 12.93 8.07
C ASP A 74 -7.40 12.87 9.59
N LYS A 75 -7.90 11.86 10.31
CA LYS A 75 -7.70 11.64 11.75
C LYS A 75 -6.50 10.75 12.05
N ASP A 76 -6.09 10.74 13.32
CA ASP A 76 -4.99 9.90 13.80
C ASP A 76 -5.21 8.42 13.48
N LEU A 77 -4.17 7.82 12.90
CA LEU A 77 -4.17 6.42 12.55
C LEU A 77 -4.03 5.57 13.82
N SER A 78 -4.93 4.62 14.03
CA SER A 78 -4.90 3.72 15.19
C SER A 78 -4.61 2.28 14.76
N TRP A 79 -3.82 1.54 15.55
CA TRP A 79 -3.54 0.11 15.33
C TRP A 79 -4.81 -0.74 15.16
N LYS A 80 -5.95 -0.30 15.72
CA LYS A 80 -7.25 -1.00 15.63
C LYS A 80 -7.71 -1.22 14.19
N VAL A 81 -7.40 -0.30 13.26
CA VAL A 81 -7.81 -0.44 11.86
C VAL A 81 -7.10 -1.61 11.18
N PHE A 82 -5.83 -1.83 11.53
CA PHE A 82 -5.03 -2.95 11.00
C PHE A 82 -5.43 -4.28 11.60
N LYS A 83 -5.76 -4.31 12.90
CA LYS A 83 -6.38 -5.48 13.51
C LYS A 83 -7.68 -5.85 12.79
N SER A 84 -8.52 -4.85 12.52
CA SER A 84 -9.76 -5.05 11.78
C SER A 84 -9.51 -5.55 10.36
N ALA A 85 -8.52 -5.00 9.65
CA ALA A 85 -8.08 -5.49 8.35
C ALA A 85 -7.72 -6.97 8.37
N LYS A 86 -6.94 -7.41 9.36
CA LYS A 86 -6.60 -8.82 9.50
C LYS A 86 -7.82 -9.70 9.82
N THR A 87 -8.71 -9.25 10.71
CA THR A 87 -9.96 -9.97 11.03
C THR A 87 -10.85 -10.17 9.81
N HIS A 88 -10.82 -9.24 8.85
CA HIS A 88 -11.59 -9.34 7.60
C HIS A 88 -10.82 -10.07 6.49
N GLU A 89 -9.70 -10.71 6.81
CA GLU A 89 -8.87 -11.48 5.88
C GLU A 89 -8.29 -10.64 4.74
N ALA A 90 -8.02 -9.36 5.00
CA ALA A 90 -7.31 -8.53 4.04
C ALA A 90 -5.88 -9.06 3.84
N LEU A 91 -5.48 -9.16 2.57
CA LEU A 91 -4.14 -9.58 2.15
C LEU A 91 -3.12 -8.43 2.21
N LEU A 92 -3.61 -7.19 2.17
CA LEU A 92 -2.84 -5.96 2.15
C LEU A 92 -3.66 -4.85 2.80
N ALA A 93 -3.02 -4.00 3.61
CA ALA A 93 -3.59 -2.72 4.03
C ALA A 93 -2.91 -1.57 3.29
N VAL A 94 -3.69 -0.64 2.74
CA VAL A 94 -3.23 0.55 2.04
C VAL A 94 -3.73 1.78 2.77
N VAL A 95 -2.81 2.64 3.19
CA VAL A 95 -3.10 3.85 3.97
C VAL A 95 -2.81 5.08 3.12
N PHE A 96 -3.81 5.94 2.97
CA PHE A 96 -3.67 7.28 2.43
C PHE A 96 -3.84 8.29 3.56
N LYS A 97 -2.83 9.15 3.76
CA LYS A 97 -2.86 10.14 4.85
C LYS A 97 -2.17 11.44 4.47
N TYR A 98 -2.83 12.56 4.75
CA TYR A 98 -2.25 13.89 4.68
C TYR A 98 -1.69 14.27 6.06
N LEU A 99 -0.54 14.92 6.08
CA LEU A 99 0.23 15.21 7.29
C LEU A 99 0.82 16.62 7.24
N GLU A 100 0.74 17.34 8.36
CA GLU A 100 1.25 18.70 8.49
C GLU A 100 2.53 18.80 9.32
N SER A 101 2.80 17.82 10.19
CA SER A 101 3.97 17.79 11.06
C SER A 101 4.88 16.60 10.76
N TYR A 102 6.17 16.76 11.05
CA TYR A 102 7.13 15.66 10.94
C TYR A 102 6.86 14.57 12.00
N ASP A 103 6.44 14.98 13.20
CA ASP A 103 6.13 14.05 14.29
C ASP A 103 5.01 13.09 13.89
N ASP A 104 3.95 13.61 13.25
CA ASP A 104 2.84 12.78 12.76
C ASP A 104 3.28 11.85 11.63
N LEU A 105 4.19 12.29 10.77
CA LEU A 105 4.76 11.45 9.71
C LEU A 105 5.54 10.27 10.30
N PHE A 106 6.44 10.53 11.25
CA PHE A 106 7.21 9.46 11.91
C PHE A 106 6.31 8.54 12.74
N LEU A 107 5.33 9.08 13.44
CA LEU A 107 4.37 8.30 14.21
C LEU A 107 3.54 7.40 13.28
N THR A 108 3.00 7.95 12.19
CA THR A 108 2.20 7.19 11.21
C THR A 108 3.01 6.04 10.60
N LYS A 109 4.25 6.30 10.18
CA LYS A 109 5.17 5.28 9.68
C LYS A 109 5.44 4.19 10.71
N THR A 110 5.66 4.58 11.96
CA THR A 110 5.90 3.65 13.07
C THR A 110 4.69 2.77 13.34
N ILE A 111 3.48 3.35 13.31
CA ILE A 111 2.23 2.61 13.47
C ILE A 111 2.04 1.60 12.34
N CYS A 112 2.33 1.99 11.08
CA CYS A 112 2.23 1.09 9.93
C CYS A 112 3.21 -0.09 10.06
N TRP A 113 4.47 0.18 10.40
CA TRP A 113 5.47 -0.85 10.63
C TRP A 113 5.12 -1.78 11.79
N GLY A 114 4.76 -1.23 12.96
CA GLY A 114 4.41 -2.02 14.14
C GLY A 114 3.17 -2.88 13.89
N SER A 115 2.14 -2.32 13.25
CA SER A 115 0.91 -3.03 12.92
C SER A 115 1.12 -4.13 11.90
N SER A 116 2.00 -3.91 10.91
CA SER A 116 2.32 -4.93 9.91
C SER A 116 2.89 -6.20 10.57
N ARG A 117 3.76 -6.02 11.56
CA ARG A 117 4.36 -7.11 12.33
C ARG A 117 3.36 -7.76 13.28
N GLU A 118 2.64 -6.96 14.07
CA GLU A 118 1.73 -7.46 15.10
C GLU A 118 0.56 -8.26 14.50
N PHE A 119 0.00 -7.79 13.38
CA PHE A 119 -1.19 -8.40 12.78
C PHE A 119 -0.87 -9.29 11.57
N ASN A 120 0.41 -9.51 11.27
CA ASN A 120 0.86 -10.32 10.14
C ASN A 120 0.13 -9.95 8.83
N ILE A 121 0.18 -8.66 8.49
CA ILE A 121 -0.39 -8.08 7.27
C ILE A 121 0.61 -7.09 6.64
N PRO A 122 0.87 -7.14 5.33
CA PRO A 122 1.61 -6.08 4.64
C PRO A 122 0.88 -4.74 4.74
N VAL A 123 1.63 -3.66 4.90
CA VAL A 123 1.09 -2.30 4.97
C VAL A 123 1.82 -1.42 3.97
N VAL A 124 1.05 -0.84 3.05
CA VAL A 124 1.48 0.26 2.19
C VAL A 124 0.98 1.57 2.77
N LEU A 125 1.87 2.54 2.93
CA LEU A 125 1.53 3.90 3.31
C LEU A 125 1.90 4.85 2.17
N ILE A 126 0.92 5.61 1.70
CA ILE A 126 1.07 6.75 0.80
C ILE A 126 0.73 8.01 1.62
N ALA A 127 1.78 8.66 2.11
CA ALA A 127 1.67 9.82 2.98
C ALA A 127 1.97 11.11 2.20
N ASN A 128 1.07 12.08 2.22
CA ASN A 128 1.30 13.41 1.67
C ASN A 128 1.68 14.37 2.80
N TYR A 129 2.99 14.64 2.93
CA TYR A 129 3.52 15.61 3.88
C TYR A 129 3.70 16.96 3.22
N LYS A 130 2.75 17.89 3.43
CA LYS A 130 2.79 19.26 2.86
C LYS A 130 3.10 19.31 1.35
N GLY A 131 2.51 18.40 0.57
CA GLY A 131 2.75 18.29 -0.88
C GLY A 131 3.89 17.34 -1.28
N ASN A 132 4.63 16.79 -0.33
CA ASN A 132 5.67 15.79 -0.59
C ASN A 132 5.14 14.39 -0.31
N LEU A 133 5.08 13.55 -1.35
CA LEU A 133 4.65 12.17 -1.22
C LEU A 133 5.77 11.31 -0.64
N HIS A 134 5.41 10.53 0.37
CA HIS A 134 6.21 9.49 0.98
C HIS A 134 5.53 8.15 0.77
N HIS A 135 6.30 7.18 0.30
CA HIS A 135 5.86 5.81 0.06
C HIS A 135 6.60 4.91 1.04
N GLN A 136 5.84 4.13 1.81
CA GLN A 136 6.41 3.12 2.67
C GLN A 136 5.72 1.79 2.41
N LEU A 137 6.51 0.72 2.34
CA LEU A 137 6.03 -0.65 2.33
C LEU A 137 6.66 -1.41 3.48
N CYS A 138 5.81 -1.86 4.39
CA CYS A 138 6.14 -2.72 5.51
C CYS A 138 5.56 -4.11 5.27
N VAL A 139 6.31 -5.15 5.62
CA VAL A 139 5.81 -6.52 5.59
C VAL A 139 6.08 -7.25 6.89
N PRO A 140 5.25 -8.28 7.19
CA PRO A 140 5.51 -9.12 8.34
C PRO A 140 6.86 -9.79 8.19
N SER A 141 7.74 -9.62 9.18
CA SER A 141 9.07 -10.24 9.16
C SER A 141 8.93 -11.76 9.31
N GLN A 142 9.36 -12.52 8.30
CA GLN A 142 9.53 -13.97 8.35
C GLN A 142 10.98 -14.28 7.95
N GLY A 143 11.84 -14.65 8.91
CA GLY A 143 13.26 -14.97 8.69
C GLY A 143 14.28 -14.21 9.56
N GLU A 144 15.55 -14.61 9.47
CA GLU A 144 16.65 -14.17 10.36
C GLU A 144 17.03 -12.68 10.23
N ASP A 145 16.86 -12.08 9.04
CA ASP A 145 17.11 -10.65 8.79
C ASP A 145 15.82 -9.83 8.99
N ARG A 146 15.60 -9.44 10.25
CA ARG A 146 14.37 -8.87 10.84
C ARG A 146 13.91 -7.49 10.33
N SER A 147 14.29 -7.02 9.13
CA SER A 147 13.82 -5.71 8.66
C SER A 147 12.43 -5.83 7.99
N GLY A 148 11.37 -5.66 8.78
CA GLY A 148 9.98 -5.59 8.30
C GLY A 148 9.61 -4.33 7.49
N ILE A 149 10.59 -3.52 7.06
CA ILE A 149 10.41 -2.38 6.16
C ILE A 149 11.18 -2.68 4.88
N ILE A 150 10.48 -2.76 3.76
CA ILE A 150 11.06 -3.08 2.45
C ILE A 150 11.38 -1.82 1.65
N PHE A 151 10.56 -0.78 1.82
CA PHE A 151 10.71 0.48 1.12
C PHE A 151 10.26 1.63 2.01
N ASP A 152 11.04 2.71 2.05
CA ASP A 152 10.65 3.99 2.63
C ASP A 152 11.39 5.11 1.87
N SER A 153 10.67 5.80 0.98
CA SER A 153 11.27 6.86 0.14
C SER A 153 10.20 7.84 -0.34
N THR A 154 10.65 8.96 -0.92
CA THR A 154 9.81 9.89 -1.70
C THR A 154 9.81 9.55 -3.19
N THR A 155 10.62 8.58 -3.61
CA THR A 155 10.69 8.09 -4.99
C THR A 155 9.68 6.98 -5.25
N THR A 156 9.44 6.70 -6.52
CA THR A 156 8.68 5.52 -6.98
C THR A 156 9.46 4.24 -6.76
N CYS A 157 8.77 3.13 -6.55
CA CYS A 157 9.38 1.81 -6.50
C CYS A 157 8.49 0.76 -7.12
N VAL A 158 9.09 -0.11 -7.92
CA VAL A 158 8.45 -1.34 -8.35
C VAL A 158 8.82 -2.44 -7.38
N VAL A 159 7.79 -3.10 -6.87
CA VAL A 159 7.91 -4.18 -5.92
C VAL A 159 7.27 -5.42 -6.51
N GLU A 160 8.05 -6.47 -6.69
CA GLU A 160 7.51 -7.79 -6.98
C GLU A 160 7.21 -8.50 -5.66
N ALA A 161 5.92 -8.69 -5.36
CA ALA A 161 5.44 -9.37 -4.18
C ALA A 161 4.82 -10.72 -4.56
N ASN A 162 5.39 -11.80 -4.04
CA ASN A 162 4.81 -13.14 -4.13
C ASN A 162 4.32 -13.55 -2.74
N MET A 163 3.07 -13.98 -2.67
CA MET A 163 2.43 -14.42 -1.45
C MET A 163 2.29 -15.95 -1.50
N PHE A 164 2.71 -16.62 -0.43
CA PHE A 164 2.62 -18.06 -0.28
C PHE A 164 1.91 -18.38 1.03
N GLU A 165 0.93 -19.26 0.97
CA GLU A 165 0.38 -19.86 2.19
C GLU A 165 1.30 -20.99 2.64
N THR A 166 1.63 -20.99 3.91
CA THR A 166 2.42 -22.03 4.59
C THR A 166 1.69 -22.47 5.85
N ASP A 167 2.10 -23.59 6.43
CA ASP A 167 1.51 -24.11 7.68
C ASP A 167 1.64 -23.11 8.85
N ASP A 168 2.66 -22.23 8.81
CA ASP A 168 2.92 -21.18 9.80
C ASP A 168 2.26 -19.83 9.45
N GLY A 169 1.46 -19.79 8.37
CA GLY A 169 0.72 -18.62 7.90
C GLY A 169 1.19 -18.09 6.55
N VAL A 170 0.93 -16.81 6.30
CA VAL A 170 1.21 -16.17 5.01
C VAL A 170 2.64 -15.65 4.96
N MET A 171 3.39 -16.09 3.95
CA MET A 171 4.76 -15.69 3.63
C MET A 171 4.79 -14.73 2.45
N PHE A 172 5.60 -13.67 2.55
CA PHE A 172 5.80 -12.69 1.50
C PHE A 172 7.24 -12.72 1.00
N ARG A 173 7.43 -13.01 -0.29
CA ARG A 173 8.73 -12.82 -0.95
C ARG A 173 8.68 -11.54 -1.75
N ILE A 174 9.57 -10.62 -1.39
CA ILE A 174 9.56 -9.28 -1.97
C ILE A 174 10.89 -8.95 -2.62
N ARG A 175 10.82 -8.43 -3.84
CA ARG A 175 11.97 -7.87 -4.57
C ARG A 175 11.64 -6.43 -4.96
N SER A 176 12.41 -5.48 -4.46
CA SER A 176 12.31 -4.07 -4.85
C SER A 176 13.27 -3.75 -5.98
N PHE A 177 12.82 -2.89 -6.90
CA PHE A 177 13.61 -2.27 -7.94
C PHE A 177 13.48 -0.76 -7.74
N ALA A 178 14.42 -0.19 -7.00
CA ALA A 178 14.56 1.26 -6.88
C ALA A 178 15.53 1.73 -7.96
N GLU A 179 15.11 2.67 -8.81
CA GLU A 179 16.03 3.42 -9.65
C GLU A 179 16.69 4.50 -8.77
N GLY A 180 18.02 4.47 -8.72
CA GLY A 180 18.86 5.44 -8.01
C GLY A 180 19.29 6.58 -8.91
#